data_AF-A0A9Q9BK68-F1
#
_entry.id   AF-A0A9Q9BK68-F1
#
_cell.length_a   1.000
_cell.length_b   1.000
_cell.length_c   1.000
_cell.angle_alpha   90.00
_cell.angle_beta   90.00
_cell.angle_gamma   90.00
#
_symmetry.space_group_name_H-M   'P 1'
#
loop_
_entity.id
_entity.type
_entity.pdbx_description
1 polymer ?
#
loop_
_entity_poly.entity_id
_entity_poly.type
_entity_poly.pdbx_seq_one_letter_code
_entity_poly.pdbx_strand_id
1 'polypeptide(L)' 'MGFYYAILLVLGISLMIFGWNYKKNINVKVIALVCSVLMIASSLLLFLPGSDLILDILINQ' A
#
# COMPACT_ATOMS: atom_id res chain seq x y z
N MET A 1 -11.63 -5.80 -10.31
CA MET A 1 -10.94 -4.84 -9.43
C MET A 1 -10.10 -5.51 -8.35
N GLY A 2 -10.63 -6.47 -7.57
CA GLY A 2 -9.90 -7.16 -6.49
C GLY A 2 -8.52 -7.74 -6.84
N PHE A 3 -8.32 -8.23 -8.06
CA PHE A 3 -7.03 -8.76 -8.52
C PHE A 3 -5.91 -7.69 -8.54
N TYR A 4 -6.22 -6.45 -8.92
CA TYR A 4 -5.24 -5.36 -8.94
C TYR A 4 -4.83 -4.94 -7.52
N TYR A 5 -5.77 -4.98 -6.56
CA TYR A 5 -5.49 -4.69 -5.16
C TYR A 5 -4.62 -5.78 -4.51
N ALA A 6 -4.83 -7.05 -4.88
CA ALA A 6 -3.96 -8.14 -4.46
C ALA A 6 -2.52 -7.98 -4.98
N ILE A 7 -2.35 -7.54 -6.24
CA ILE A 7 -1.01 -7.22 -6.79
C ILE A 7 -0.37 -6.06 -6.02
N LEU A 8 -1.14 -5.01 -5.71
CA LEU A 8 -0.66 -3.87 -4.93
C LEU A 8 -0.17 -4.29 -3.53
N LEU A 9 -0.90 -5.21 -2.89
CA LEU A 9 -0.55 -5.77 -1.59
C LEU A 9 0.75 -6.59 -1.67
N VAL A 10 0.91 -7.43 -2.69
CA VAL A 10 2.15 -8.19 -2.93
C VAL A 10 3.33 -7.26 -3.17
N LEU A 11 3.15 -6.20 -3.96
CA LEU A 11 4.17 -5.18 -4.18
C LEU A 11 4.54 -4.45 -2.88
N GLY A 12 3.56 -4.07 -2.06
CA GLY A 12 3.79 -3.44 -0.76
C GLY A 12 4.62 -4.33 0.18
N ILE A 13 4.30 -5.62 0.27
CA ILE A 13 5.06 -6.61 1.06
C ILE A 13 6.49 -6.76 0.52
N SER A 14 6.66 -6.85 -0.80
CA SER A 14 8.00 -6.96 -1.41
C SER A 14 8.88 -5.74 -1.10
N LEU A 15 8.29 -4.53 -1.12
CA LEU A 15 8.97 -3.29 -0.78
C LEU A 15 9.34 -3.24 0.71
N MET A 16 8.48 -3.77 1.58
CA MET A 16 8.74 -3.87 3.02
C MET A 16 9.94 -4.77 3.31
N ILE A 17 10.01 -5.94 2.65
CA ILE A 17 11.16 -6.88 2.77
C ILE A 17 12.45 -6.23 2.26
N PHE A 18 12.37 -5.51 1.14
CA PHE A 18 13.51 -4.75 0.61
C PHE A 18 13.98 -3.67 1.59
N GLY A 19 13.06 -2.83 2.08
CA GLY A 19 13.34 -1.77 3.05
C GLY A 19 13.95 -2.30 4.35
N TRP A 20 13.49 -3.47 4.82
CA TRP A 20 14.03 -4.09 6.03
C TRP A 20 15.48 -4.55 5.87
N ASN A 21 15.80 -5.14 4.71
CA ASN A 21 17.14 -5.63 4.36
C ASN A 21 18.10 -4.51 3.93
N TYR A 22 17.61 -3.30 3.66
CA TYR A 22 18.43 -2.19 3.25
C TYR A 22 19.28 -1.63 4.41
N LYS A 23 20.59 -1.90 4.37
CA LYS A 23 21.54 -1.48 5.43
C LYS A 23 22.37 -0.24 5.09
N LYS A 24 22.30 0.24 3.84
CA LYS A 24 23.24 1.26 3.33
C LYS A 24 22.95 2.67 3.84
N ASN A 25 21.67 3.05 3.92
CA ASN A 25 21.25 4.39 4.32
C ASN A 25 19.93 4.32 5.10
N ILE A 26 19.94 4.85 6.33
CA ILE A 26 18.78 4.91 7.22
C ILE A 26 17.62 5.71 6.60
N ASN A 27 17.90 6.82 5.91
CA ASN A 27 16.85 7.66 5.32
C ASN A 27 16.06 6.86 4.27
N VAL A 28 16.75 6.11 3.41
CA VAL A 28 16.11 5.27 2.39
C VAL A 28 15.35 4.12 3.03
N LYS A 29 15.87 3.51 4.11
CA LYS A 29 15.17 2.47 4.86
C LYS A 29 13.85 2.97 5.43
N VAL A 30 13.85 4.15 6.06
CA VAL A 30 12.65 4.77 6.63
C VAL A 30 11.65 5.10 5.54
N ILE A 31 12.08 5.72 4.44
CA ILE A 31 11.19 6.05 3.30
C ILE A 31 10.58 4.79 2.71
N ALA A 32 11.38 3.75 2.47
CA ALA A 32 10.88 2.48 1.93
C ALA A 32 9.86 1.82 2.86
N LEU A 33 10.10 1.83 4.17
CA LEU A 33 9.14 1.32 5.16
C LEU A 33 7.84 2.13 5.15
N VAL A 34 7.91 3.46 5.18
CA VAL A 34 6.72 4.33 5.16
C VAL A 34 5.91 4.10 3.89
N CYS A 35 6.55 4.08 2.72
CA CYS A 35 5.89 3.76 1.45
C CYS A 35 5.23 2.38 1.47
N SER A 36 5.91 1.36 1.99
CA SER A 36 5.36 0.00 2.05
C SER A 36 4.10 -0.08 2.91
N VAL A 37 4.09 0.60 4.07
CA VAL A 37 2.94 0.64 4.98
C VAL A 37 1.77 1.36 4.32
N LEU A 38 2.00 2.49 3.65
CA LEU A 38 0.96 3.21 2.92
C LEU A 38 0.36 2.36 1.79
N MET A 39 1.19 1.69 0.99
CA MET A 39 0.71 0.81 -0.08
C MET A 39 -0.14 -0.35 0.45
N ILE A 40 0.30 -0.99 1.55
CA ILE A 40 -0.45 -2.08 2.17
C ILE A 40 -1.79 -1.56 2.71
N ALA A 41 -1.79 -0.42 3.42
CA ALA A 41 -3.01 0.19 3.94
C ALA A 41 -4.00 0.56 2.83
N SER A 42 -3.53 1.19 1.75
CA SER A 42 -4.36 1.51 0.59
C SER A 42 -4.92 0.25 -0.07
N SER A 43 -4.11 -0.80 -0.20
CA SER A 43 -4.58 -2.07 -0.78
C SER A 43 -5.69 -2.71 0.05
N LEU A 44 -5.59 -2.65 1.39
CA LEU A 44 -6.60 -3.16 2.32
C LEU A 44 -7.89 -2.34 2.25
N LEU A 45 -7.79 -1.02 2.25
CA LEU A 45 -8.95 -0.12 2.12
C LEU A 45 -9.73 -0.37 0.84
N LEU A 46 -9.03 -0.58 -0.28
CA LEU A 46 -9.62 -0.89 -1.57
C LEU A 46 -10.15 -2.33 -1.67
N PHE A 47 -9.76 -3.22 -0.75
CA PHE A 47 -10.23 -4.60 -0.71
C PHE A 47 -11.54 -4.76 0.07
N LEU A 48 -11.93 -3.78 0.89
CA LEU A 48 -13.16 -3.87 1.67
C LEU A 48 -14.42 -3.81 0.77
N PRO A 49 -15.37 -4.75 0.93
CA PRO A 49 -16.64 -4.68 0.21
C PRO A 49 -17.40 -3.41 0.62
N GLY A 50 -17.76 -2.57 -0.36
CA GLY A 50 -18.37 -1.25 -0.13
C GLY A 50 -17.40 -0.06 -0.26
N SER A 51 -16.10 -0.30 -0.54
CA SER A 51 -15.14 0.76 -0.87
C SER A 51 -15.58 1.63 -2.04
N ASP A 52 -16.30 1.06 -2.99
CA ASP A 52 -16.78 1.73 -4.20
C ASP A 52 -17.77 2.86 -3.85
N LEU A 53 -18.64 2.64 -2.86
CA LEU A 53 -19.58 3.64 -2.34
C LEU A 53 -18.86 4.76 -1.57
N ILE A 54 -17.79 4.43 -0.83
CA ILE A 54 -17.00 5.42 -0.08
C ILE A 54 -16.19 6.28 -1.05
N LEU A 55 -15.60 5.68 -2.08
CA LEU A 55 -14.88 6.39 -3.15
C LEU A 55 -15.81 7.31 -3.94
N ASP A 56 -17.02 6.87 -4.28
CA ASP A 56 -17.99 7.72 -4.97
C ASP A 56 -18.40 8.92 -4.11
N ILE A 57 -18.59 8.74 -2.80
CA ILE A 57 -18.90 9.86 -1.88
C ILE A 57 -17.71 10.82 -1.75
N LEU A 58 -16.47 10.34 -1.76
CA LEU A 58 -15.27 11.18 -1.63
C LEU A 58 -14.89 11.90 -2.93
N ILE A 59 -15.22 11.34 -4.09
CA ILE A 59 -14.86 11.88 -5.42
C ILE A 59 -15.96 12.80 -5.97
N ASN A 60 -17.24 12.54 -5.66
CA ASN A 60 -18.37 13.35 -6.16
C ASN A 60 -18.91 14.37 -5.13
N GLN A 61 -18.17 14.64 -4.05
CA GLN A 61 -18.34 15.89 -3.27
C GLN A 61 -17.41 16.98 -3.79
#